data_AF-A0A940D6M9-F1
#
_entry.id   AF-A0A940D6M9-F1
#
_cell.length_a   1.000
_cell.length_b   1.000
_cell.length_c   1.000
_cell.angle_alpha   90.00
_cell.angle_beta   90.00
_cell.angle_gamma   90.00
#
_symmetry.space_group_name_H-M   'P 1'
#
loop_
_entity.id
_entity.type
_entity.pdbx_description
1 polymer ?
#
loop_
_entity_poly.entity_id
_entity_poly.type
_entity_poly.pdbx_seq_one_letter_code
_entity_poly.pdbx_strand_id
1 'polypeptide(L)'
;MPLLEVCLIDGNPISNYIGNILKKPDAIVWLRTVRQKHVSSNIESVLSTQMKVECENREVNQGDIQSFVKVCEDIIRDYPQYDIALNASGGTRIQALIAAEIFLSAGKEVFIIDTEHSRLIDLKTKESKSFHAALTVNEYIGLYGVKVLSGTRFDPEIGKRSGLTYFLGNNIEKVVPFIDELRIEWNEMGEKKQNKQWKLSNKFIKFTITYDSEKDLMRFRYGQPENMRMYEMKENYYHYIFNGGWLRELVFLRVHRAQYDDVRLDVRLDRNALSLDPKAETMIDIAMMRGCKFYVFQCFSYPVTRESFIALNAITHTIKFLNAEGYIFVSHKPNRSFIETAKDSGLRIISGKYIANFSI
;
A
#
# COMPACT_ATOMS: atom_id res chain seq x y z
N MET A 1 25.52 -26.79 -8.14
CA MET A 1 26.65 -25.83 -8.02
C MET A 1 26.12 -24.60 -7.29
N PRO A 2 26.93 -23.58 -6.93
CA PRO A 2 26.34 -22.30 -6.49
C PRO A 2 25.46 -21.72 -7.60
N LEU A 3 24.36 -21.07 -7.24
CA LEU A 3 23.37 -20.50 -8.16
C LEU A 3 23.65 -19.01 -8.40
N LEU A 4 23.80 -18.64 -9.67
CA LEU A 4 23.85 -17.26 -10.13
C LEU A 4 22.52 -16.90 -10.79
N GLU A 5 21.81 -15.90 -10.25
CA GLU A 5 20.65 -15.32 -10.94
C GLU A 5 21.07 -14.09 -11.74
N VAL A 6 20.72 -14.06 -13.02
CA VAL A 6 20.92 -12.89 -13.89
C VAL A 6 19.57 -12.21 -14.05
N CYS A 7 19.49 -10.92 -13.72
CA CYS A 7 18.24 -10.20 -13.63
C CYS A 7 18.21 -9.00 -14.57
N LEU A 8 17.23 -8.96 -15.47
CA LEU A 8 16.96 -7.78 -16.30
C LEU A 8 16.16 -6.75 -15.49
N ILE A 9 16.72 -5.56 -15.31
CA ILE A 9 16.03 -4.48 -14.58
C ILE A 9 15.10 -3.69 -15.51
N ASP A 10 13.89 -3.41 -15.05
CA ASP A 10 12.95 -2.44 -15.62
C ASP A 10 12.52 -1.38 -14.57
N GLY A 11 11.37 -0.73 -14.77
CA GLY A 11 10.81 0.22 -13.81
C GLY A 11 10.00 -0.41 -12.66
N ASN A 12 9.76 -1.73 -12.70
CA ASN A 12 8.98 -2.44 -11.69
C ASN A 12 9.86 -3.43 -10.91
N PRO A 13 10.29 -3.11 -9.68
CA PRO A 13 11.24 -3.91 -8.94
C PRO A 13 10.70 -5.27 -8.46
N ILE A 14 9.37 -5.47 -8.41
CA ILE A 14 8.73 -6.59 -7.73
C ILE A 14 9.10 -7.94 -8.37
N SER A 15 9.05 -8.05 -9.70
CA SER A 15 9.28 -9.33 -10.37
C SER A 15 10.69 -9.85 -10.15
N ASN A 16 11.68 -8.96 -10.14
CA ASN A 16 13.07 -9.31 -9.82
C ASN A 16 13.21 -9.71 -8.35
N TYR A 17 12.70 -8.89 -7.42
CA TYR A 17 12.73 -9.20 -5.99
C TYR A 17 12.12 -10.57 -5.67
N ILE A 18 10.94 -10.86 -6.21
CA ILE A 18 10.26 -12.14 -6.03
C ILE A 18 11.06 -13.29 -6.64
N GLY A 19 11.64 -13.10 -7.83
CA GLY A 19 12.56 -14.08 -8.43
C GLY A 19 13.68 -14.46 -7.47
N ASN A 20 14.35 -13.46 -6.88
CA ASN A 20 15.45 -13.69 -5.95
C ASN A 20 15.00 -14.38 -4.67
N ILE A 21 13.85 -14.02 -4.09
CA ILE A 21 13.32 -14.67 -2.89
C ILE A 21 12.94 -16.14 -3.15
N LEU A 22 12.40 -16.45 -4.33
CA LEU A 22 11.99 -17.81 -4.70
C LEU A 22 13.20 -18.69 -5.05
N LYS A 23 14.16 -18.14 -5.78
CA LYS A 23 15.36 -18.87 -6.24
C LYS A 23 16.45 -18.97 -5.19
N LYS A 24 16.54 -17.99 -4.29
CA LYS A 24 17.57 -17.87 -3.25
C LYS A 24 18.99 -18.08 -3.83
N PRO A 25 19.40 -17.27 -4.81
CA PRO A 25 20.70 -17.42 -5.44
C PRO A 25 21.85 -17.07 -4.48
N ASP A 26 23.03 -17.63 -4.74
CA ASP A 26 24.27 -17.31 -4.02
C ASP A 26 24.85 -15.96 -4.50
N ALA A 27 24.64 -15.63 -5.78
CA ALA A 27 25.03 -14.38 -6.39
C ALA A 27 23.98 -13.86 -7.39
N ILE A 28 23.94 -12.55 -7.59
CA ILE A 28 23.04 -11.87 -8.54
C ILE A 28 23.85 -10.96 -9.46
N VAL A 29 23.57 -11.01 -10.77
CA VAL A 29 24.05 -10.03 -11.75
C VAL A 29 22.87 -9.19 -12.25
N TRP A 30 22.91 -7.90 -11.95
CA TRP A 30 21.92 -6.93 -12.43
C TRP A 30 22.31 -6.38 -13.81
N LEU A 31 21.52 -6.72 -14.82
CA LEU A 31 21.60 -6.12 -16.15
C LEU A 31 20.74 -4.85 -16.17
N ARG A 32 21.38 -3.68 -16.16
CA ARG A 32 20.68 -2.39 -16.05
C ARG A 32 21.32 -1.26 -16.83
N THR A 33 20.53 -0.26 -17.17
CA THR A 33 21.05 1.03 -17.66
C THR A 33 21.54 1.91 -16.50
N VAL A 34 22.23 3.01 -16.82
CA VAL A 34 22.61 4.05 -15.83
C VAL A 34 21.39 4.57 -15.06
N ARG A 35 20.27 4.82 -15.76
CA ARG A 35 19.05 5.38 -15.16
C ARG A 35 18.40 4.43 -14.16
N GLN A 36 18.64 3.12 -14.30
CA GLN A 36 18.05 2.07 -13.48
C GLN A 36 18.88 1.70 -12.25
N LYS A 37 20.01 2.39 -12.01
CA LYS A 37 20.87 2.15 -10.84
C LYS A 37 20.10 2.16 -9.52
N HIS A 38 19.18 3.11 -9.36
CA HIS A 38 18.39 3.24 -8.13
C HIS A 38 17.49 2.02 -7.90
N VAL A 39 16.92 1.42 -8.96
CA VAL A 39 16.03 0.26 -8.85
C VAL A 39 16.77 -0.95 -8.28
N SER A 40 17.94 -1.29 -8.83
CA SER A 40 18.73 -2.43 -8.32
C SER A 40 19.21 -2.16 -6.89
N SER A 41 19.66 -0.93 -6.58
CA SER A 41 20.05 -0.57 -5.21
C SER A 41 18.89 -0.66 -4.20
N ASN A 42 17.67 -0.30 -4.61
CA ASN A 42 16.49 -0.46 -3.76
C ASN A 42 16.17 -1.94 -3.51
N ILE A 43 16.21 -2.77 -4.56
CA ILE A 43 16.02 -4.22 -4.44
C ILE A 43 17.08 -4.82 -3.50
N GLU A 44 18.36 -4.52 -3.72
CA GLU A 44 19.47 -4.96 -2.87
C GLU A 44 19.26 -4.57 -1.40
N SER A 45 18.85 -3.32 -1.15
CA SER A 45 18.60 -2.83 0.21
C SER A 45 17.49 -3.62 0.90
N VAL A 46 16.39 -3.94 0.22
CA VAL A 46 15.30 -4.75 0.79
C VAL A 46 15.73 -6.20 0.93
N LEU A 47 16.36 -6.78 -0.11
CA LEU A 47 16.79 -8.17 -0.15
C LEU A 47 17.80 -8.50 0.94
N SER A 48 18.68 -7.56 1.30
CA SER A 48 19.67 -7.72 2.38
C SER A 48 19.04 -8.01 3.76
N THR A 49 17.76 -7.67 3.94
CA THR A 49 17.01 -7.97 5.17
C THR A 49 16.52 -9.43 5.22
N GLN A 50 16.47 -10.10 4.06
CA GLN A 50 15.94 -11.46 3.89
C GLN A 50 17.04 -12.49 3.65
N MET A 51 18.09 -12.13 2.92
CA MET A 51 19.19 -13.03 2.60
C MET A 51 20.51 -12.29 2.37
N LYS A 52 21.62 -13.00 2.63
CA LYS A 52 22.96 -12.56 2.24
C LYS A 52 23.24 -13.08 0.83
N VAL A 53 23.50 -12.17 -0.10
CA VAL A 53 23.76 -12.49 -1.51
C VAL A 53 24.81 -11.52 -2.06
N GLU A 54 25.69 -12.01 -2.93
CA GLU A 54 26.67 -11.17 -3.62
C GLU A 54 26.02 -10.54 -4.85
N CYS A 55 26.13 -9.22 -5.03
CA CYS A 55 25.50 -8.50 -6.14
C CYS A 55 26.56 -7.85 -7.02
N GLU A 56 26.51 -8.13 -8.32
CA GLU A 56 27.26 -7.45 -9.36
C GLU A 56 26.32 -6.66 -10.26
N ASN A 57 26.79 -5.54 -10.80
CA ASN A 57 26.05 -4.73 -11.74
C ASN A 57 26.76 -4.71 -13.09
N ARG A 58 26.06 -5.06 -14.17
CA ARG A 58 26.56 -4.90 -15.54
C ARG A 58 25.70 -3.90 -16.30
N GLU A 59 26.37 -2.88 -16.82
CA GLU A 59 25.70 -1.83 -17.57
C GLU A 59 25.33 -2.30 -18.97
N VAL A 60 24.09 -2.04 -19.37
CA VAL A 60 23.59 -2.33 -20.72
C VAL A 60 23.08 -1.07 -21.40
N ASN A 61 23.32 -0.95 -22.71
CA ASN A 61 22.79 0.12 -23.53
C ASN A 61 21.54 -0.37 -24.27
N GLN A 62 20.39 0.31 -24.08
CA GLN A 62 19.13 -0.11 -24.71
C GLN A 62 19.12 0.02 -26.25
N GLY A 63 19.98 0.88 -26.81
CA GLY A 63 20.04 1.11 -28.26
C GLY A 63 21.04 0.24 -29.01
N ASP A 64 21.84 -0.57 -28.30
CA ASP A 64 22.91 -1.35 -28.90
C ASP A 64 22.76 -2.83 -28.56
N ILE A 65 22.14 -3.54 -29.51
CA ILE A 65 21.89 -4.97 -29.40
C ILE A 65 23.19 -5.77 -29.38
N GLN A 66 24.21 -5.37 -30.14
CA GLN A 66 25.45 -6.14 -30.23
C GLN A 66 26.23 -6.10 -28.92
N SER A 67 26.31 -4.93 -28.27
CA SER A 67 26.92 -4.87 -26.94
C SER A 67 26.09 -5.62 -25.90
N PHE A 68 24.76 -5.59 -25.98
CA PHE A 68 23.91 -6.37 -25.07
C PHE A 68 24.11 -7.89 -25.21
N VAL A 69 24.17 -8.41 -26.45
CA VAL A 69 24.48 -9.82 -26.74
C VAL A 69 25.81 -10.19 -26.12
N LYS A 70 26.86 -9.38 -26.36
CA LYS A 70 28.19 -9.63 -25.82
C LYS A 70 28.19 -9.66 -24.28
N VAL A 71 27.47 -8.77 -23.62
CA VAL A 71 27.35 -8.78 -22.15
C VAL A 71 26.71 -10.09 -21.65
N CYS A 72 25.68 -10.59 -22.34
CA CYS A 72 25.04 -11.87 -21.99
C CYS A 72 26.00 -13.06 -22.17
N GLU A 73 26.72 -13.12 -23.30
CA GLU A 73 27.72 -14.15 -23.57
C GLU A 73 28.88 -14.11 -22.56
N ASP A 74 29.35 -12.91 -22.23
CA ASP A 74 30.41 -12.69 -21.26
C ASP A 74 30.00 -13.20 -19.87
N ILE A 75 28.76 -12.97 -19.42
CA ILE A 75 28.27 -13.54 -18.14
C ILE A 75 28.35 -15.07 -18.12
N ILE A 76 27.93 -15.73 -19.20
CA ILE A 76 27.97 -17.20 -19.26
C ILE A 76 29.42 -17.71 -19.19
N ARG A 77 30.36 -16.99 -19.80
CA ARG A 77 31.79 -17.32 -19.81
C ARG A 77 32.49 -17.00 -18.49
N ASP A 78 32.11 -15.91 -17.82
CA ASP A 78 32.79 -15.41 -16.63
C ASP A 78 32.44 -16.20 -15.35
N TYR A 79 31.32 -16.94 -15.36
CA TYR A 79 30.84 -17.75 -14.22
C TYR A 79 30.67 -19.24 -14.56
N PRO A 80 31.72 -19.95 -15.05
CA PRO A 80 31.62 -21.34 -15.47
C PRO A 80 31.31 -22.31 -14.32
N GLN A 81 31.61 -21.92 -13.08
CA GLN A 81 31.37 -22.69 -11.86
C GLN A 81 29.96 -22.57 -11.29
N TYR A 82 29.14 -21.64 -11.82
CA TYR A 82 27.79 -21.41 -11.35
C TYR A 82 26.75 -22.13 -12.21
N ASP A 83 25.70 -22.63 -11.55
CA ASP A 83 24.43 -22.89 -12.23
C ASP A 83 23.79 -21.52 -12.49
N ILE A 84 23.49 -21.20 -13.75
CA ILE A 84 23.02 -19.87 -14.13
C ILE A 84 21.53 -19.94 -14.45
N ALA A 85 20.75 -19.04 -13.85
CA ALA A 85 19.35 -18.84 -14.14
C ALA A 85 19.07 -17.38 -14.54
N LEU A 86 18.43 -17.16 -15.68
CA LEU A 86 18.02 -15.83 -16.14
C LEU A 86 16.58 -15.54 -15.71
N ASN A 87 16.40 -14.47 -14.96
CA ASN A 87 15.11 -13.85 -14.72
C ASN A 87 14.79 -12.88 -15.86
N ALA A 88 13.95 -13.32 -16.79
CA ALA A 88 13.55 -12.58 -17.98
C ALA A 88 12.28 -11.73 -17.76
N SER A 89 11.91 -11.46 -16.49
CA SER A 89 10.67 -10.73 -16.16
C SER A 89 10.75 -9.23 -16.43
N GLY A 90 11.96 -8.67 -16.44
CA GLY A 90 12.19 -7.24 -16.65
C GLY A 90 12.97 -6.94 -17.93
N GLY A 91 13.58 -5.76 -17.97
CA GLY A 91 14.16 -5.20 -19.19
C GLY A 91 13.11 -4.81 -20.22
N THR A 92 13.58 -4.36 -21.40
CA THR A 92 12.67 -4.20 -22.54
C THR A 92 12.29 -5.57 -23.12
N ARG A 93 11.15 -5.66 -23.80
CA ARG A 93 10.71 -6.92 -24.47
C ARG A 93 11.78 -7.49 -25.40
N ILE A 94 12.49 -6.62 -26.11
CA ILE A 94 13.57 -7.03 -27.03
C ILE A 94 14.74 -7.63 -26.25
N GLN A 95 15.19 -6.97 -25.17
CA GLN A 95 16.27 -7.49 -24.32
C GLN A 95 15.90 -8.82 -23.66
N ALA A 96 14.68 -8.95 -23.14
CA ALA A 96 14.20 -10.20 -22.55
C ALA A 96 14.21 -11.35 -23.56
N LEU A 97 13.77 -11.10 -24.81
CA LEU A 97 13.77 -12.11 -25.86
C LEU A 97 15.20 -12.54 -26.24
N ILE A 98 16.10 -11.57 -26.47
CA ILE A 98 17.48 -11.85 -26.86
C ILE A 98 18.24 -12.57 -25.75
N ALA A 99 18.11 -12.12 -24.50
CA ALA A 99 18.75 -12.79 -23.37
C ALA A 99 18.19 -14.21 -23.19
N ALA A 100 16.87 -14.40 -23.31
CA ALA A 100 16.27 -15.72 -23.24
C ALA A 100 16.83 -16.67 -24.32
N GLU A 101 16.97 -16.21 -25.56
CA GLU A 101 17.54 -16.99 -26.65
C GLU A 101 18.99 -17.43 -26.37
N ILE A 102 19.84 -16.51 -25.91
CA ILE A 102 21.25 -16.76 -25.61
C ILE A 102 21.38 -17.77 -24.46
N PHE A 103 20.69 -17.53 -23.35
CA PHE A 103 20.80 -18.37 -22.15
C PHE A 103 20.20 -19.77 -22.38
N LEU A 104 19.06 -19.87 -23.08
CA LEU A 104 18.50 -21.18 -23.45
C LEU A 104 19.43 -21.96 -24.38
N SER A 105 20.05 -21.30 -25.36
CA SER A 105 21.00 -21.93 -26.29
C SER A 105 22.25 -22.45 -25.58
N ALA A 106 22.67 -21.77 -24.51
CA ALA A 106 23.74 -22.22 -23.61
C ALA A 106 23.29 -23.27 -22.57
N GLY A 107 22.04 -23.76 -22.67
CA GLY A 107 21.48 -24.77 -21.78
C GLY A 107 21.17 -24.28 -20.37
N LYS A 108 21.14 -22.96 -20.13
CA LYS A 108 20.87 -22.33 -18.83
C LYS A 108 19.37 -22.23 -18.58
N GLU A 109 18.99 -22.08 -17.32
CA GLU A 109 17.59 -21.89 -16.94
C GLU A 109 17.16 -20.46 -17.34
N VAL A 110 15.93 -20.32 -17.85
CA VAL A 110 15.31 -19.02 -18.09
C VAL A 110 13.88 -19.06 -17.59
N PHE A 111 13.50 -18.09 -16.77
CA PHE A 111 12.16 -18.03 -16.18
C PHE A 111 11.59 -16.61 -16.16
N ILE A 112 10.27 -16.52 -16.01
CA ILE A 112 9.50 -15.29 -15.85
C ILE A 112 8.66 -15.38 -14.58
N ILE A 113 8.61 -14.30 -13.81
CA ILE A 113 7.73 -14.07 -12.68
C ILE A 113 6.55 -13.25 -13.15
N ASP A 114 5.41 -13.92 -13.26
CA ASP A 114 4.11 -13.31 -13.47
C ASP A 114 3.51 -12.95 -12.09
N THR A 115 3.66 -11.69 -11.72
CA THR A 115 3.18 -11.14 -10.44
C THR A 115 1.65 -10.98 -10.43
N GLU A 116 1.00 -10.87 -11.58
CA GLU A 116 -0.46 -10.74 -11.68
C GLU A 116 -1.16 -12.05 -11.32
N HIS A 117 -0.61 -13.17 -11.79
CA HIS A 117 -1.16 -14.51 -11.53
C HIS A 117 -0.38 -15.31 -10.48
N SER A 118 0.65 -14.71 -9.88
CA SER A 118 1.54 -15.36 -8.89
C SER A 118 2.13 -16.68 -9.41
N ARG A 119 2.73 -16.62 -10.61
CA ARG A 119 3.29 -17.77 -11.32
C ARG A 119 4.75 -17.56 -11.66
N LEU A 120 5.57 -18.59 -11.44
CA LEU A 120 6.89 -18.72 -12.02
C LEU A 120 6.75 -19.60 -13.26
N ILE A 121 7.17 -19.09 -14.42
CA ILE A 121 7.08 -19.76 -15.71
C ILE A 121 8.49 -20.08 -16.18
N ASP A 122 8.81 -21.36 -16.34
CA ASP A 122 10.07 -21.80 -16.96
C ASP A 122 9.90 -21.79 -18.48
N LEU A 123 10.75 -21.06 -19.20
CA LEU A 123 10.63 -20.90 -20.65
C LEU A 123 11.10 -22.12 -21.45
N LYS A 124 11.94 -22.98 -20.87
CA LYS A 124 12.43 -24.19 -21.51
C LYS A 124 11.38 -25.30 -21.44
N THR A 125 10.85 -25.55 -20.24
CA THR A 125 9.89 -26.63 -19.99
C THR A 125 8.46 -26.21 -20.28
N LYS A 126 8.18 -24.90 -20.30
CA LYS A 126 6.83 -24.30 -20.35
C LYS A 126 5.99 -24.64 -19.12
N GLU A 127 6.62 -25.18 -18.06
CA GLU A 127 5.94 -25.41 -16.79
C GLU A 127 5.64 -24.08 -16.11
N SER A 128 4.46 -24.00 -15.50
CA SER A 128 4.05 -22.88 -14.67
C SER A 128 3.80 -23.38 -13.24
N LYS A 129 4.50 -22.79 -12.28
CA LYS A 129 4.38 -23.11 -10.86
C LYS A 129 3.80 -21.91 -10.14
N SER A 130 2.66 -22.11 -9.48
CA SER A 130 2.11 -21.09 -8.59
C SER A 130 3.01 -20.88 -7.38
N PHE A 131 3.19 -19.64 -6.98
CA PHE A 131 3.88 -19.28 -5.74
C PHE A 131 2.97 -18.47 -4.83
N HIS A 132 3.31 -18.45 -3.55
CA HIS A 132 2.74 -17.53 -2.59
C HIS A 132 3.89 -16.71 -2.01
N ALA A 133 3.88 -15.41 -2.27
CA ALA A 133 4.87 -14.48 -1.75
C ALA A 133 4.15 -13.45 -0.88
N ALA A 134 4.47 -13.47 0.42
CA ALA A 134 3.93 -12.54 1.39
C ALA A 134 4.90 -11.37 1.55
N LEU A 135 4.70 -10.30 0.78
CA LEU A 135 5.44 -9.06 1.00
C LEU A 135 4.74 -8.25 2.08
N THR A 136 5.53 -7.64 2.94
CA THR A 136 5.06 -6.62 3.87
C THR A 136 4.93 -5.27 3.16
N VAL A 137 4.12 -4.38 3.75
CA VAL A 137 4.00 -2.98 3.29
C VAL A 137 5.36 -2.29 3.26
N ASN A 138 6.22 -2.58 4.24
CA ASN A 138 7.54 -1.96 4.34
C ASN A 138 8.49 -2.43 3.24
N GLU A 139 8.50 -3.73 2.95
CA GLU A 139 9.33 -4.27 1.85
C GLU A 139 8.89 -3.68 0.52
N TYR A 140 7.58 -3.70 0.23
CA TYR A 140 7.05 -3.18 -1.02
C TYR A 140 7.44 -1.72 -1.22
N ILE A 141 7.17 -0.84 -0.23
CA ILE A 141 7.53 0.57 -0.31
C ILE A 141 9.05 0.77 -0.41
N GLY A 142 9.83 -0.08 0.27
CA GLY A 142 11.30 -0.10 0.20
C GLY A 142 11.83 -0.41 -1.20
N LEU A 143 11.15 -1.25 -1.99
CA LEU A 143 11.53 -1.52 -3.38
C LEU A 143 11.44 -0.27 -4.27
N TYR A 144 10.58 0.68 -3.91
CA TYR A 144 10.48 1.99 -4.55
C TYR A 144 11.43 3.04 -3.92
N GLY A 145 12.32 2.62 -3.01
CA GLY A 145 13.35 3.47 -2.42
C GLY A 145 12.83 4.39 -1.31
N VAL A 146 11.63 4.12 -0.80
CA VAL A 146 11.01 4.94 0.26
C VAL A 146 11.05 4.19 1.58
N LYS A 147 11.36 4.91 2.67
CA LYS A 147 11.33 4.36 4.02
C LYS A 147 9.97 4.62 4.67
N VAL A 148 9.41 3.59 5.28
CA VAL A 148 8.25 3.71 6.18
C VAL A 148 8.73 4.11 7.57
N LEU A 149 8.26 5.25 8.07
CA LEU A 149 8.58 5.78 9.40
C LEU A 149 7.68 5.17 10.48
N SER A 150 6.39 5.00 10.16
CA SER A 150 5.40 4.41 11.06
C SER A 150 4.25 3.78 10.29
N GLY A 151 3.53 2.87 10.92
CA GLY A 151 2.31 2.26 10.40
C GLY A 151 1.77 1.22 11.38
N THR A 152 0.53 1.37 11.78
CA THR A 152 -0.09 0.59 12.86
C THR A 152 -0.72 -0.68 12.28
N ARG A 153 -0.32 -1.85 12.78
CA ARG A 153 -1.02 -3.13 12.51
C ARG A 153 -2.28 -3.21 13.38
N PHE A 154 -3.12 -4.20 13.16
CA PHE A 154 -4.24 -4.44 14.06
C PHE A 154 -3.73 -4.66 15.48
N ASP A 155 -4.29 -3.93 16.44
CA ASP A 155 -3.95 -4.01 17.86
C ASP A 155 -5.22 -4.22 18.71
N PRO A 156 -5.08 -4.66 19.97
CA PRO A 156 -6.23 -4.88 20.85
C PRO A 156 -7.09 -3.63 21.11
N GLU A 157 -6.54 -2.42 21.04
CA GLU A 157 -7.31 -1.19 21.23
C GLU A 157 -8.23 -0.90 20.03
N ILE A 158 -7.77 -1.15 18.81
CA ILE A 158 -8.61 -1.18 17.61
C ILE A 158 -9.72 -2.22 17.81
N GLY A 159 -9.37 -3.41 18.29
CA GLY A 159 -10.32 -4.49 18.58
C GLY A 159 -11.42 -4.06 19.57
N LYS A 160 -11.05 -3.45 20.69
CA LYS A 160 -11.99 -2.97 21.73
C LYS A 160 -12.96 -1.93 21.21
N ARG A 161 -12.50 -1.00 20.36
CA ARG A 161 -13.34 0.09 19.83
C ARG A 161 -14.04 -0.24 18.51
N SER A 162 -13.72 -1.38 17.89
CA SER A 162 -14.34 -1.83 16.62
C SER A 162 -15.87 -1.80 16.62
N GLY A 163 -16.51 -2.13 17.74
CA GLY A 163 -17.96 -2.07 17.88
C GLY A 163 -18.53 -0.67 17.67
N LEU A 164 -17.84 0.35 18.18
CA LEU A 164 -18.19 1.76 17.95
C LEU A 164 -17.93 2.12 16.49
N THR A 165 -16.77 1.75 15.94
CA THR A 165 -16.39 2.01 14.55
C THR A 165 -17.42 1.46 13.55
N TYR A 166 -17.83 0.19 13.71
CA TYR A 166 -18.87 -0.41 12.89
C TYR A 166 -20.24 0.24 13.09
N PHE A 167 -20.57 0.64 14.32
CA PHE A 167 -21.82 1.39 14.56
C PHE A 167 -21.84 2.71 13.79
N LEU A 168 -20.75 3.49 13.82
CA LEU A 168 -20.64 4.75 13.08
C LEU A 168 -20.75 4.50 11.57
N GLY A 169 -20.02 3.52 11.04
CA GLY A 169 -20.05 3.15 9.63
C GLY A 169 -21.42 2.68 9.13
N ASN A 170 -22.08 1.79 9.88
CA ASN A 170 -23.38 1.25 9.50
C ASN A 170 -24.51 2.30 9.56
N ASN A 171 -24.29 3.41 10.25
CA ASN A 171 -25.25 4.50 10.42
C ASN A 171 -24.76 5.83 9.83
N ILE A 172 -23.81 5.76 8.90
CA ILE A 172 -23.05 6.91 8.38
C ILE A 172 -23.93 8.07 7.91
N GLU A 173 -25.06 7.80 7.25
CA GLU A 173 -25.98 8.83 6.74
C GLU A 173 -26.60 9.70 7.85
N LYS A 174 -26.78 9.15 9.05
CA LYS A 174 -27.34 9.86 10.20
C LYS A 174 -26.24 10.39 11.13
N VAL A 175 -25.16 9.62 11.26
CA VAL A 175 -24.06 9.93 12.18
C VAL A 175 -23.19 11.05 11.64
N VAL A 176 -22.95 11.14 10.33
CA VAL A 176 -22.09 12.18 9.75
C VAL A 176 -22.63 13.60 9.99
N PRO A 177 -23.91 13.92 9.69
CA PRO A 177 -24.47 15.24 10.01
C PRO A 177 -24.37 15.56 11.50
N PHE A 178 -24.65 14.57 12.36
CA PHE A 178 -24.52 14.73 13.81
C PHE A 178 -23.07 15.03 14.22
N ILE A 179 -22.07 14.31 13.71
CA ILE A 179 -20.65 14.59 14.00
C ILE A 179 -20.24 15.98 13.51
N ASP A 180 -20.76 16.45 12.38
CA ASP A 180 -20.45 17.78 11.87
C ASP A 180 -20.99 18.89 12.79
N GLU A 181 -22.23 18.76 13.30
CA GLU A 181 -22.80 19.67 14.30
C GLU A 181 -21.94 19.68 15.58
N LEU A 182 -21.56 18.49 16.06
CA LEU A 182 -20.72 18.35 17.25
C LEU A 182 -19.34 19.00 17.04
N ARG A 183 -18.77 18.90 15.84
CA ARG A 183 -17.48 19.51 15.50
C ARG A 183 -17.55 21.03 15.57
N ILE A 184 -18.63 21.63 15.05
CA ILE A 184 -18.85 23.09 15.10
C ILE A 184 -18.91 23.52 16.57
N GLU A 185 -19.79 22.91 17.36
CA GLU A 185 -19.91 23.23 18.79
C GLU A 185 -18.59 23.01 19.54
N TRP A 186 -17.88 21.92 19.25
CA TRP A 186 -16.59 21.63 19.86
C TRP A 186 -15.57 22.73 19.58
N ASN A 187 -15.49 23.21 18.35
CA ASN A 187 -14.56 24.28 17.97
C ASN A 187 -14.93 25.62 18.62
N GLU A 188 -16.22 25.94 18.70
CA GLU A 188 -16.72 27.16 19.36
C GLU A 188 -16.37 27.22 20.86
N MET A 189 -16.26 26.08 21.55
CA MET A 189 -15.82 26.04 22.95
C MET A 189 -14.36 26.51 23.16
N GLY A 190 -13.55 26.58 22.10
CA GLY A 190 -12.14 27.01 22.21
C GLY A 190 -11.34 26.15 23.19
N GLU A 191 -10.46 26.78 23.97
CA GLU A 191 -9.60 26.09 24.96
C GLU A 191 -10.35 25.68 26.23
N LYS A 192 -11.47 26.33 26.56
CA LYS A 192 -12.23 26.08 27.78
C LYS A 192 -13.33 25.06 27.55
N LYS A 193 -12.94 23.81 27.30
CA LYS A 193 -13.90 22.71 27.13
C LYS A 193 -14.69 22.49 28.41
N GLN A 194 -16.00 22.34 28.28
CA GLN A 194 -16.92 22.13 29.40
C GLN A 194 -17.63 20.78 29.25
N ASN A 195 -18.11 20.25 30.38
CA ASN A 195 -18.99 19.09 30.39
C ASN A 195 -20.13 19.27 29.39
N LYS A 196 -20.27 18.32 28.47
CA LYS A 196 -21.28 18.39 27.41
C LYS A 196 -21.79 17.01 27.04
N GLN A 197 -23.07 16.95 26.70
CA GLN A 197 -23.70 15.73 26.22
C GLN A 197 -24.47 16.02 24.94
N TRP A 198 -24.20 15.21 23.92
CA TRP A 198 -24.90 15.23 22.65
C TRP A 198 -25.65 13.93 22.43
N LYS A 199 -26.84 14.01 21.82
CA LYS A 199 -27.73 12.86 21.62
C LYS A 199 -28.28 12.85 20.20
N LEU A 200 -28.10 11.71 19.53
CA LEU A 200 -28.80 11.34 18.32
C LEU A 200 -29.66 10.11 18.64
N SER A 201 -30.98 10.24 18.57
CA SER A 201 -31.90 9.15 18.88
C SER A 201 -33.07 9.12 17.91
N ASN A 202 -33.43 7.93 17.45
CA ASN A 202 -34.67 7.64 16.74
C ASN A 202 -35.15 6.23 17.10
N LYS A 203 -36.19 5.73 16.41
CA LYS A 203 -36.77 4.40 16.66
C LYS A 203 -35.75 3.24 16.50
N PHE A 204 -34.69 3.42 15.72
CA PHE A 204 -33.76 2.36 15.32
C PHE A 204 -32.32 2.56 15.80
N ILE A 205 -31.97 3.73 16.31
CA ILE A 205 -30.63 3.96 16.85
C ILE A 205 -30.69 4.94 18.00
N LYS A 206 -29.81 4.72 18.97
CA LYS A 206 -29.50 5.68 20.02
C LYS A 206 -27.98 5.82 20.08
N PHE A 207 -27.52 7.05 19.97
CA PHE A 207 -26.12 7.43 20.07
C PHE A 207 -25.99 8.63 20.99
N THR A 208 -25.17 8.50 22.03
CA THR A 208 -24.91 9.56 23.00
C THR A 208 -23.42 9.69 23.19
N ILE A 209 -22.92 10.91 22.99
CA ILE A 209 -21.54 11.29 23.29
C ILE A 209 -21.59 12.19 24.52
N THR A 210 -20.81 11.85 25.54
CA THR A 210 -20.66 12.69 26.75
C THR A 210 -19.19 13.00 26.94
N TYR A 211 -18.83 14.28 26.95
CA TYR A 211 -17.50 14.75 27.31
C TYR A 211 -17.50 15.19 28.77
N ASP A 212 -16.55 14.66 29.52
CA ASP A 212 -16.25 14.99 30.91
C ASP A 212 -14.94 15.78 30.93
N SER A 213 -15.03 17.09 31.18
CA SER A 213 -13.88 18.01 31.15
C SER A 213 -12.95 17.83 32.33
N GLU A 214 -13.45 17.34 33.48
CA GLU A 214 -12.60 17.11 34.67
C GLU A 214 -11.68 15.90 34.47
N LYS A 215 -12.18 14.88 33.75
CA LYS A 215 -11.44 13.64 33.48
C LYS A 215 -10.78 13.60 32.11
N ASP A 216 -10.99 14.63 31.31
CA ASP A 216 -10.66 14.69 29.88
C ASP A 216 -11.05 13.40 29.15
N LEU A 217 -12.32 13.02 29.24
CA LEU A 217 -12.81 11.73 28.80
C LEU A 217 -14.06 11.88 27.94
N MET A 218 -14.10 11.15 26.81
CA MET A 218 -15.30 11.02 25.99
C MET A 218 -15.91 9.63 26.14
N ARG A 219 -17.18 9.58 26.56
CA ARG A 219 -17.98 8.35 26.68
C ARG A 219 -18.99 8.26 25.54
N PHE A 220 -18.98 7.12 24.87
CA PHE A 220 -19.86 6.77 23.77
C PHE A 220 -20.86 5.72 24.23
N ARG A 221 -22.16 6.02 24.14
CA ARG A 221 -23.22 5.02 24.30
C ARG A 221 -23.92 4.85 22.96
N TYR A 222 -23.92 3.65 22.41
CA TYR A 222 -24.38 3.41 21.04
C TYR A 222 -25.11 2.07 20.91
N GLY A 223 -26.05 1.97 19.98
CA GLY A 223 -26.76 0.73 19.67
C GLY A 223 -28.25 0.93 19.42
N GLN A 224 -29.00 -0.17 19.56
CA GLN A 224 -30.46 -0.14 19.63
C GLN A 224 -30.90 0.33 21.02
N PRO A 225 -32.05 1.00 21.17
CA PRO A 225 -32.54 1.45 22.48
C PRO A 225 -32.54 0.35 23.56
N GLU A 226 -32.81 -0.89 23.16
CA GLU A 226 -32.89 -2.09 24.02
C GLU A 226 -31.54 -2.79 24.22
N ASN A 227 -30.53 -2.48 23.39
CA ASN A 227 -29.21 -3.12 23.43
C ASN A 227 -28.11 -2.08 23.17
N MET A 228 -27.80 -1.33 24.23
CA MET A 228 -26.81 -0.25 24.22
C MET A 228 -25.45 -0.76 24.68
N ARG A 229 -24.42 -0.46 23.90
CA ARG A 229 -23.02 -0.64 24.27
C ARG A 229 -22.44 0.67 24.80
N MET A 230 -21.32 0.55 25.53
CA MET A 230 -20.55 1.69 26.01
C MET A 230 -19.10 1.53 25.59
N TYR A 231 -18.46 2.65 25.21
CA TYR A 231 -17.02 2.74 25.08
C TYR A 231 -16.54 4.06 25.69
N GLU A 232 -15.37 4.06 26.34
CA GLU A 232 -14.76 5.24 26.95
C GLU A 232 -13.39 5.49 26.33
N MET A 233 -13.10 6.74 26.00
CA MET A 233 -11.86 7.17 25.37
C MET A 233 -11.29 8.39 26.08
N LYS A 234 -10.13 8.23 26.74
CA LYS A 234 -9.42 9.30 27.45
C LYS A 234 -8.54 10.14 26.53
N GLU A 235 -7.91 9.50 25.57
CA GLU A 235 -6.98 10.15 24.65
C GLU A 235 -7.44 9.94 23.21
N ASN A 236 -7.06 10.85 22.31
CA ASN A 236 -7.35 10.75 20.87
C ASN A 236 -8.84 10.82 20.47
N TYR A 237 -9.77 11.07 21.39
CA TYR A 237 -11.20 11.21 21.05
C TYR A 237 -11.44 12.30 20.01
N TYR A 238 -10.67 13.39 20.05
CA TYR A 238 -10.72 14.44 19.06
C TYR A 238 -10.30 13.92 17.68
N HIS A 239 -9.15 13.24 17.60
CA HIS A 239 -8.67 12.67 16.35
C HIS A 239 -9.60 11.59 15.80
N TYR A 240 -10.19 10.78 16.68
CA TYR A 240 -11.07 9.69 16.33
C TYR A 240 -12.40 10.20 15.78
N ILE A 241 -13.13 11.06 16.51
CA ILE A 241 -14.45 11.55 16.09
C ILE A 241 -14.35 12.69 15.10
N PHE A 242 -13.61 13.75 15.46
CA PHE A 242 -13.66 15.00 14.70
C PHE A 242 -12.70 14.99 13.51
N ASN A 243 -11.55 14.32 13.62
CA ASN A 243 -10.60 14.19 12.51
C ASN A 243 -10.74 12.94 11.65
N GLY A 244 -11.85 12.21 11.78
CA GLY A 244 -12.14 11.08 10.89
C GLY A 244 -11.33 9.83 11.16
N GLY A 245 -10.69 9.70 12.33
CA GLY A 245 -10.06 8.45 12.74
C GLY A 245 -11.03 7.27 12.69
N TRP A 246 -12.31 7.48 13.02
CA TRP A 246 -13.36 6.45 12.89
C TRP A 246 -13.55 5.96 11.45
N LEU A 247 -13.41 6.83 10.44
CA LEU A 247 -13.58 6.45 9.03
C LEU A 247 -12.37 5.64 8.55
N ARG A 248 -11.16 6.10 8.88
CA ARG A 248 -9.92 5.39 8.55
C ARG A 248 -9.88 4.01 9.18
N GLU A 249 -10.27 3.93 10.45
CA GLU A 249 -10.38 2.65 11.15
C GLU A 249 -11.48 1.77 10.59
N LEU A 250 -12.63 2.32 10.18
CA LEU A 250 -13.68 1.53 9.53
C LEU A 250 -13.14 0.89 8.26
N VAL A 251 -12.47 1.66 7.41
CA VAL A 251 -11.87 1.13 6.18
C VAL A 251 -10.79 0.10 6.51
N PHE A 252 -9.91 0.40 7.45
CA PHE A 252 -8.91 -0.53 7.96
C PHE A 252 -9.54 -1.85 8.41
N LEU A 253 -10.59 -1.82 9.24
CA LEU A 253 -11.32 -3.01 9.70
C LEU A 253 -12.06 -3.76 8.58
N ARG A 254 -12.43 -3.09 7.48
CA ARG A 254 -13.07 -3.73 6.31
C ARG A 254 -12.06 -4.45 5.43
N VAL A 255 -10.87 -3.88 5.30
CA VAL A 255 -9.77 -4.47 4.53
C VAL A 255 -8.81 -5.28 5.39
N HIS A 256 -8.96 -5.28 6.72
CA HIS A 256 -8.22 -6.15 7.62
C HIS A 256 -8.94 -7.50 7.68
N ARG A 257 -8.36 -8.50 7.01
CA ARG A 257 -8.80 -9.90 7.08
C ARG A 257 -7.59 -10.78 7.37
N ALA A 258 -7.83 -11.93 7.97
CA ALA A 258 -6.79 -12.91 8.30
C ALA A 258 -6.04 -13.51 7.07
N GLN A 259 -6.44 -13.15 5.84
CA GLN A 259 -5.92 -13.73 4.59
C GLN A 259 -5.05 -12.75 3.76
N TYR A 260 -4.78 -11.54 4.25
CA TYR A 260 -3.91 -10.58 3.55
C TYR A 260 -2.52 -10.53 4.21
N ASP A 261 -1.49 -10.28 3.40
CA ASP A 261 -0.09 -10.43 3.82
C ASP A 261 0.32 -9.37 4.86
N ASP A 262 -0.06 -8.11 4.63
CA ASP A 262 0.16 -7.02 5.58
C ASP A 262 -0.85 -5.89 5.35
N VAL A 263 -1.45 -5.36 6.42
CA VAL A 263 -2.38 -4.21 6.39
C VAL A 263 -1.95 -3.24 7.47
N ARG A 264 -1.80 -1.97 7.10
CA ARG A 264 -1.30 -0.91 8.00
C ARG A 264 -2.22 0.32 7.95
N LEU A 265 -2.54 0.85 9.12
CA LEU A 265 -3.22 2.13 9.33
C LEU A 265 -2.20 3.24 9.62
N ASP A 266 -2.48 4.47 9.16
CA ASP A 266 -1.69 5.68 9.38
C ASP A 266 -0.21 5.51 8.99
N VAL A 267 0.03 5.07 7.74
CA VAL A 267 1.37 4.83 7.21
C VAL A 267 2.05 6.15 6.88
N ARG A 268 3.19 6.42 7.53
CA ARG A 268 3.99 7.62 7.29
C ARG A 268 5.25 7.27 6.51
N LEU A 269 5.49 8.02 5.44
CA LEU A 269 6.63 7.89 4.55
C LEU A 269 7.68 8.94 4.87
N ASP A 270 8.95 8.59 4.71
CA ASP A 270 10.05 9.55 4.80
C ASP A 270 10.03 10.51 3.61
N ARG A 271 9.78 11.79 3.87
CA ARG A 271 9.72 12.85 2.86
C ARG A 271 11.03 12.99 2.08
N ASN A 272 12.18 12.77 2.73
CA ASN A 272 13.48 12.90 2.06
C ASN A 272 13.68 11.80 1.00
N ALA A 273 13.07 10.64 1.21
CA ALA A 273 13.08 9.52 0.27
C ALA A 273 12.10 9.72 -0.90
N LEU A 274 11.10 10.59 -0.75
CA LEU A 274 10.17 10.99 -1.81
C LEU A 274 10.72 12.13 -2.71
N SER A 275 12.03 12.39 -2.68
CA SER A 275 12.66 13.46 -3.48
C SER A 275 12.43 13.36 -4.99
N LEU A 276 12.05 12.18 -5.47
CA LEU A 276 11.65 11.94 -6.87
C LEU A 276 10.27 12.50 -7.22
N ASP A 277 9.39 12.71 -6.24
CA ASP A 277 8.08 13.35 -6.43
C ASP A 277 7.68 14.18 -5.19
N PRO A 278 8.06 15.47 -5.12
CA PRO A 278 7.78 16.33 -3.97
C PRO A 278 6.29 16.65 -3.79
N LYS A 279 5.44 16.28 -4.75
CA LYS A 279 3.98 16.43 -4.66
C LYS A 279 3.32 15.21 -4.02
N ALA A 280 4.04 14.11 -3.83
CA ALA A 280 3.52 12.93 -3.18
C ALA A 280 3.15 13.21 -1.72
N GLU A 281 2.06 12.60 -1.28
CA GLU A 281 1.60 12.64 0.09
C GLU A 281 2.50 11.74 0.96
N THR A 282 2.83 12.25 2.13
CA THR A 282 3.70 11.54 3.09
C THR A 282 2.91 10.67 4.05
N MET A 283 1.60 10.81 4.08
CA MET A 283 0.69 10.05 4.94
C MET A 283 -0.31 9.29 4.08
N ILE A 284 -0.23 7.97 4.12
CA ILE A 284 -1.23 7.07 3.56
C ILE A 284 -2.14 6.62 4.70
N ASP A 285 -3.44 6.84 4.59
CA ASP A 285 -4.37 6.46 5.66
C ASP A 285 -4.36 4.94 5.89
N ILE A 286 -4.47 4.13 4.83
CA ILE A 286 -4.35 2.67 4.92
C ILE A 286 -3.52 2.17 3.73
N ALA A 287 -2.54 1.31 4.00
CA ALA A 287 -1.80 0.57 2.99
C ALA A 287 -1.99 -0.94 3.20
N MET A 288 -2.06 -1.70 2.11
CA MET A 288 -2.24 -3.15 2.18
C MET A 288 -1.46 -3.86 1.07
N MET A 289 -0.86 -4.99 1.44
CA MET A 289 -0.35 -6.01 0.53
C MET A 289 -1.33 -7.18 0.43
N ARG A 290 -1.61 -7.61 -0.80
CA ARG A 290 -2.31 -8.86 -1.12
C ARG A 290 -1.67 -9.51 -2.34
N GLY A 291 -0.95 -10.61 -2.12
CA GLY A 291 -0.06 -11.22 -3.10
C GLY A 291 1.01 -10.22 -3.53
N CYS A 292 1.20 -10.04 -4.83
CA CYS A 292 2.13 -9.05 -5.39
C CYS A 292 1.49 -7.68 -5.66
N LYS A 293 0.26 -7.44 -5.20
CA LYS A 293 -0.46 -6.17 -5.41
C LYS A 293 -0.46 -5.32 -4.15
N PHE A 294 -0.16 -4.04 -4.35
CA PHE A 294 -0.18 -3.03 -3.30
C PHE A 294 -1.38 -2.11 -3.46
N TYR A 295 -2.04 -1.83 -2.34
CA TYR A 295 -3.26 -1.06 -2.27
C TYR A 295 -3.07 0.14 -1.35
N VAL A 296 -3.57 1.29 -1.79
CA VAL A 296 -3.60 2.53 -1.03
C VAL A 296 -5.06 2.97 -0.88
N PHE A 297 -5.48 3.20 0.35
CA PHE A 297 -6.82 3.70 0.68
C PHE A 297 -6.69 5.04 1.39
N GLN A 298 -7.36 6.07 0.87
CA GLN A 298 -7.39 7.41 1.45
C GLN A 298 -8.82 7.78 1.87
N CYS A 299 -8.97 8.39 3.02
CA CYS A 299 -10.27 8.71 3.61
C CYS A 299 -10.47 10.23 3.74
N PHE A 300 -11.68 10.67 3.40
CA PHE A 300 -12.16 12.03 3.56
C PHE A 300 -13.42 11.99 4.43
N SER A 301 -13.26 12.36 5.71
CA SER A 301 -14.34 12.38 6.69
C SER A 301 -15.11 13.70 6.75
N TYR A 302 -14.89 14.58 5.78
CA TYR A 302 -15.36 15.96 5.75
C TYR A 302 -16.05 16.24 4.41
N PRO A 303 -16.89 17.28 4.34
CA PRO A 303 -17.38 17.78 3.07
C PRO A 303 -16.21 18.06 2.12
N VAL A 304 -16.39 17.74 0.84
CA VAL A 304 -15.36 17.96 -0.18
C VAL A 304 -15.16 19.46 -0.36
N THR A 305 -13.95 19.94 -0.06
CA THR A 305 -13.50 21.32 -0.23
C THR A 305 -12.34 21.40 -1.23
N ARG A 306 -11.80 22.61 -1.43
CA ARG A 306 -10.59 22.82 -2.26
C ARG A 306 -9.40 22.01 -1.74
N GLU A 307 -9.24 21.93 -0.43
CA GLU A 307 -8.19 21.17 0.23
C GLU A 307 -8.31 19.68 -0.08
N SER A 308 -9.54 19.16 -0.24
CA SER A 308 -9.77 17.78 -0.67
C SER A 308 -9.22 17.51 -2.07
N PHE A 309 -9.33 18.45 -3.01
CA PHE A 309 -8.73 18.30 -4.35
C PHE A 309 -7.20 18.33 -4.31
N ILE A 310 -6.60 19.16 -3.44
CA ILE A 310 -5.14 19.21 -3.25
C ILE A 310 -4.65 17.87 -2.70
N ALA A 311 -5.30 17.35 -1.66
CA ALA A 311 -4.98 16.05 -1.08
C ALA A 311 -5.21 14.90 -2.07
N LEU A 312 -6.29 14.94 -2.86
CA LEU A 312 -6.55 13.97 -3.92
C LEU A 312 -5.42 13.96 -4.97
N ASN A 313 -4.92 15.13 -5.35
CA ASN A 313 -3.80 15.22 -6.28
C ASN A 313 -2.51 14.64 -5.65
N ALA A 314 -2.19 14.99 -4.40
CA ALA A 314 -1.01 14.49 -3.71
C ALA A 314 -1.02 12.96 -3.53
N ILE A 315 -2.17 12.39 -3.15
CA ILE A 315 -2.29 10.92 -3.03
C ILE A 315 -2.22 10.23 -4.40
N THR A 316 -2.72 10.87 -5.48
CA THR A 316 -2.58 10.34 -6.85
C THR A 316 -1.11 10.19 -7.25
N HIS A 317 -0.28 11.18 -6.92
CA HIS A 317 1.17 11.11 -7.12
C HIS A 317 1.79 9.93 -6.37
N THR A 318 1.42 9.75 -5.10
CA THR A 318 1.87 8.63 -4.26
C THR A 318 1.49 7.27 -4.84
N ILE A 319 0.25 7.12 -5.30
CA ILE A 319 -0.29 5.89 -5.88
C ILE A 319 0.43 5.52 -7.17
N LYS A 320 0.65 6.51 -8.05
CA LYS A 320 1.40 6.30 -9.30
C LYS A 320 2.86 5.94 -9.02
N PHE A 321 3.49 6.65 -8.09
CA PHE A 321 4.88 6.40 -7.71
C PHE A 321 5.08 4.97 -7.18
N LEU A 322 4.18 4.49 -6.31
CA LEU A 322 4.23 3.14 -5.74
C LEU A 322 3.60 2.07 -6.64
N ASN A 323 3.13 2.42 -7.84
CA ASN A 323 2.41 1.51 -8.74
C ASN A 323 1.26 0.76 -8.03
N ALA A 324 0.47 1.49 -7.24
CA ALA A 324 -0.56 0.93 -6.36
C ALA A 324 -1.96 0.95 -6.98
N GLU A 325 -2.86 0.07 -6.52
CA GLU A 325 -4.30 0.24 -6.72
C GLU A 325 -4.86 1.24 -5.69
N GLY A 326 -5.53 2.30 -6.18
CA GLY A 326 -5.98 3.42 -5.37
C GLY A 326 -7.49 3.45 -5.09
N TYR A 327 -7.86 3.63 -3.82
CA TYR A 327 -9.25 3.78 -3.38
C TYR A 327 -9.44 5.03 -2.52
N ILE A 328 -10.51 5.77 -2.77
CA ILE A 328 -10.89 6.98 -2.04
C ILE A 328 -12.22 6.75 -1.33
N PHE A 329 -12.24 6.95 -0.02
CA PHE A 329 -13.44 6.82 0.82
C PHE A 329 -13.91 8.19 1.26
N VAL A 330 -15.18 8.52 1.00
CA VAL A 330 -15.74 9.83 1.37
C VAL A 330 -17.00 9.63 2.19
N SER A 331 -16.99 10.08 3.46
CA SER A 331 -18.18 9.95 4.32
C SER A 331 -19.35 10.79 3.84
N HIS A 332 -19.05 11.95 3.27
CA HIS A 332 -20.01 12.87 2.67
C HIS A 332 -20.26 12.50 1.21
N LYS A 333 -21.39 12.97 0.66
CA LYS A 333 -21.66 12.83 -0.78
C LYS A 333 -20.69 13.73 -1.55
N PRO A 334 -19.73 13.20 -2.33
CA PRO A 334 -18.82 14.03 -3.11
C PRO A 334 -19.56 14.70 -4.27
N ASN A 335 -19.09 15.89 -4.66
CA ASN A 335 -19.59 16.55 -5.86
C ASN A 335 -19.10 15.84 -7.14
N ARG A 336 -19.77 16.09 -8.27
CA ARG A 336 -19.48 15.42 -9.55
C ARG A 336 -18.05 15.66 -10.03
N SER A 337 -17.55 16.88 -9.89
CA SER A 337 -16.19 17.25 -10.31
C SER A 337 -15.13 16.44 -9.57
N PHE A 338 -15.27 16.26 -8.25
CA PHE A 338 -14.36 15.43 -7.46
C PHE A 338 -14.40 13.96 -7.90
N ILE A 339 -15.59 13.46 -8.25
CA ILE A 339 -15.74 12.09 -8.77
C ILE A 339 -15.02 11.92 -10.10
N GLU A 340 -15.19 12.86 -11.02
CA GLU A 340 -14.54 12.83 -12.34
C GLU A 340 -13.02 12.94 -12.21
N THR A 341 -12.51 13.88 -11.41
CA THR A 341 -11.06 14.04 -11.18
C THR A 341 -10.39 12.77 -10.64
N ALA A 342 -11.02 12.09 -9.67
CA ALA A 342 -10.47 10.85 -9.13
C ALA A 342 -10.50 9.72 -10.17
N LYS A 343 -11.59 9.59 -10.94
CA LYS A 343 -11.73 8.57 -11.99
C LYS A 343 -10.74 8.77 -13.12
N ASP A 344 -10.54 10.00 -13.57
CA ASP A 344 -9.56 10.35 -14.61
C ASP A 344 -8.12 10.03 -14.15
N SER A 345 -7.91 10.01 -12.83
CA SER A 345 -6.65 9.60 -12.19
C SER A 345 -6.54 8.09 -11.95
N GLY A 346 -7.53 7.30 -12.36
CA GLY A 346 -7.56 5.84 -12.17
C GLY A 346 -8.01 5.38 -10.78
N LEU A 347 -8.54 6.28 -9.94
CA LEU A 347 -8.91 5.98 -8.56
C LEU A 347 -10.38 5.57 -8.43
N ARG A 348 -10.65 4.62 -7.52
CA ARG A 348 -12.02 4.15 -7.23
C ARG A 348 -12.58 4.89 -6.03
N ILE A 349 -13.75 5.52 -6.17
CA ILE A 349 -14.42 6.21 -5.06
C ILE A 349 -15.53 5.36 -4.45
N ILE A 350 -15.53 5.26 -3.13
CA ILE A 350 -16.58 4.66 -2.31
C ILE A 350 -17.11 5.73 -1.36
N SER A 351 -18.43 5.93 -1.30
CA SER A 351 -19.01 6.99 -0.44
C SER A 351 -20.28 6.57 0.28
N GLY A 352 -20.55 7.25 1.40
CA GLY A 352 -21.74 7.05 2.22
C GLY A 352 -21.93 5.60 2.65
N LYS A 353 -23.16 5.07 2.51
CA LYS A 353 -23.54 3.73 2.98
C LYS A 353 -22.74 2.58 2.35
N TYR A 354 -22.09 2.79 1.20
CA TYR A 354 -21.31 1.74 0.53
C TYR A 354 -20.00 1.43 1.25
N ILE A 355 -19.46 2.38 2.03
CA ILE A 355 -18.23 2.19 2.81
C ILE A 355 -18.41 1.04 3.81
N ALA A 356 -19.57 0.99 4.45
CA ALA A 356 -19.90 -0.02 5.45
C ALA A 356 -19.98 -1.45 4.90
N ASN A 357 -20.05 -1.66 3.58
CA ASN A 357 -20.09 -3.01 3.02
C ASN A 357 -18.95 -3.25 2.03
N PHE A 358 -17.92 -2.40 2.06
CA PHE A 358 -16.81 -2.51 1.14
C PHE A 358 -15.98 -3.78 1.37
N SER A 359 -15.57 -4.39 0.25
CA SER A 359 -14.61 -5.49 0.18
C SER A 359 -13.87 -5.44 -1.15
N ILE A 360 -12.66 -6.03 -1.19
CA ILE A 360 -11.75 -6.05 -2.34
C ILE A 360 -11.80 -7.37 -3.09
#